data_AF-A0A7V5Y4R1-F1
#
_entry.id   AF-A0A7V5Y4R1-F1
#
_cell.length_a   1.000
_cell.length_b   1.000
_cell.length_c   1.000
_cell.angle_alpha   90.00
_cell.angle_beta   90.00
_cell.angle_gamma   90.00
#
_symmetry.space_group_name_H-M   'P 1'
#
loop_
_entity.id
_entity.type
_entity.pdbx_description
1 polymer ?
#
loop_
_entity_poly.entity_id
_entity_poly.type
_entity_poly.pdbx_seq_one_letter_code
_entity_poly.pdbx_strand_id
1 'polypeptide(L)'
;MLSLVMQRRVEHVKRGGATLLITLTLLTLALSQPRLEYTLTIPPIEAQRFQIAIRVSHPESKPLRFVVPAWCPGWYLLMDYEQDIINLQARGKRGQPLAIRQTGKREWTITEPDPEETVLEYEVRLRGKAYSLFYSYLEEGEAFVNGPSCFLYLDGHTQAPITLSVNARPEWKIATGLTPANQPNVFTASDYDELIDCPIQIGNFWQTAFTAHGVQFEVVIAGSPDARTRDRWVDELKKVATTTLALMRRAPFRRYLFLIHAHNIPFMGGLEHRNSTVLNVGASSPSIAELAAHELFHAWNVKHFRPAVLGPFDYTREARTKNLWFAEGVTQYYAYLILRRAGLVDEEGFLRRLAAEIEQLQRNPNRLKVSLAECSERVWEARNSMGYGGVNYYNKGCVVGLLLDLKLRAITGNRRSLDDLMRLLMERYGYPKLGYPEDGILKAYSELAGQDMSAFYARLVESAEELPYQEVFAEAGLELTQEQGRYRLHRTANPTPAQQQLLNSWLASLPSAGALNRPTRLAARLSLQPEHEQQAQCKQPARPQRNREAGQARQVGIGRDRGGQRQRHHHPRKGERIEPGGKRHLLTLCFRRVEIRTERGCQRTCQPACCRPLREQRAQQ
;
A
#
# COMPACT_ATOMS: atom_id res chain seq x y z
N MET A 1 47.42 55.22 -13.32
CA MET A 1 46.12 54.74 -13.83
C MET A 1 46.21 53.51 -14.76
N LEU A 2 47.35 52.81 -14.86
CA LEU A 2 47.47 51.57 -15.67
C LEU A 2 47.48 50.25 -14.86
N SER A 3 47.61 50.30 -13.53
CA SER A 3 47.66 49.06 -12.72
C SER A 3 46.27 48.50 -12.34
N LEU A 4 45.20 49.28 -12.46
CA LEU A 4 43.83 48.85 -12.09
C LEU A 4 43.06 48.17 -13.23
N VAL A 5 43.49 48.33 -14.48
CA VAL A 5 42.78 47.77 -15.65
C VAL A 5 43.18 46.31 -15.91
N MET A 6 44.39 45.89 -15.53
CA MET A 6 44.82 44.49 -15.67
C MET A 6 44.24 43.55 -14.60
N GLN A 7 43.99 44.03 -13.37
CA GLN A 7 43.41 43.17 -12.32
C GLN A 7 41.93 42.83 -12.56
N ARG A 8 41.14 43.73 -13.19
CA ARG A 8 39.73 43.46 -13.50
C ARG A 8 39.50 42.48 -14.66
N ARG A 9 40.47 42.31 -15.57
CA ARG A 9 40.38 41.29 -16.64
C ARG A 9 40.68 39.87 -16.13
N VAL A 10 41.51 39.72 -15.09
CA VAL A 10 41.85 38.41 -14.52
C VAL A 10 40.72 37.86 -13.63
N GLU A 11 39.96 38.72 -12.95
CA GLU A 11 38.81 38.29 -12.13
C GLU A 11 37.57 37.88 -12.96
N HIS A 12 37.32 38.51 -14.11
CA HIS A 12 36.20 38.12 -14.98
C HIS A 12 36.43 36.77 -15.68
N VAL A 13 37.68 36.44 -16.03
CA VAL A 13 38.04 35.12 -16.58
C VAL A 13 37.97 34.02 -15.51
N LYS A 14 38.32 34.33 -14.25
CA LYS A 14 38.21 33.40 -13.12
C LYS A 14 36.76 33.15 -12.68
N ARG A 15 35.89 34.16 -12.71
CA ARG A 15 34.45 34.00 -12.41
C ARG A 15 33.70 33.29 -13.54
N GLY A 16 34.02 33.57 -14.80
CA GLY A 16 33.49 32.83 -15.94
C GLY A 16 33.93 31.36 -15.93
N GLY A 17 35.20 31.08 -15.60
CA GLY A 17 35.72 29.72 -15.45
C GLY A 17 35.14 28.96 -14.25
N ALA A 18 34.90 29.62 -13.12
CA ALA A 18 34.28 28.98 -11.94
C ALA A 18 32.80 28.65 -12.17
N THR A 19 32.03 29.55 -12.80
CA THR A 19 30.62 29.27 -13.14
C THR A 19 30.51 28.21 -14.24
N LEU A 20 31.43 28.21 -15.22
CA LEU A 20 31.52 27.18 -16.26
C LEU A 20 31.99 25.83 -15.68
N LEU A 21 32.92 25.80 -14.71
CA LEU A 21 33.31 24.58 -14.01
C LEU A 21 32.18 24.05 -13.14
N ILE A 22 31.42 24.89 -12.42
CA ILE A 22 30.30 24.43 -11.58
C ILE A 22 29.16 23.87 -12.44
N THR A 23 28.85 24.48 -13.59
CA THR A 23 27.89 23.90 -14.54
C THR A 23 28.43 22.65 -15.25
N LEU A 24 29.73 22.57 -15.55
CA LEU A 24 30.33 21.34 -16.11
C LEU A 24 30.38 20.20 -15.07
N THR A 25 30.60 20.52 -13.78
CA THR A 25 30.66 19.52 -12.69
C THR A 25 29.25 18.98 -12.37
N LEU A 26 28.22 19.83 -12.42
CA LEU A 26 26.81 19.42 -12.31
C LEU A 26 26.32 18.66 -13.56
N LEU A 27 26.84 18.96 -14.75
CA LEU A 27 26.57 18.15 -15.95
C LEU A 27 27.27 16.77 -15.90
N THR A 28 28.47 16.67 -15.32
CA THR A 28 29.17 15.39 -15.18
C THR A 28 28.57 14.48 -14.11
N LEU A 29 27.91 15.02 -13.08
CA LEU A 29 27.20 14.23 -12.06
C LEU A 29 25.84 13.70 -12.55
N ALA A 30 25.26 14.29 -13.60
CA ALA A 30 24.07 13.76 -14.27
C ALA A 30 24.38 12.60 -15.24
N LEU A 31 25.67 12.28 -15.44
CA LEU A 31 26.14 11.32 -16.44
C LEU A 31 26.64 9.98 -15.88
N SER A 32 26.51 9.71 -14.58
CA SER A 32 27.04 8.45 -14.03
C SER A 32 26.02 7.43 -13.57
N GLN A 33 24.77 7.79 -13.21
CA GLN A 33 23.79 6.81 -12.72
C GLN A 33 23.53 5.71 -13.76
N PRO A 34 23.53 4.42 -13.38
CA PRO A 34 23.31 3.36 -14.34
C PRO A 34 21.91 3.49 -14.94
N ARG A 35 21.83 3.36 -16.27
CA ARG A 35 20.54 3.33 -16.95
C ARG A 35 19.99 1.92 -16.89
N LEU A 36 18.79 1.78 -16.33
CA LEU A 36 18.09 0.51 -16.18
C LEU A 36 16.99 0.38 -17.23
N GLU A 37 17.11 -0.63 -18.09
CA GLU A 37 16.09 -0.98 -19.09
C GLU A 37 15.60 -2.40 -18.82
N TYR A 38 14.29 -2.53 -18.59
CA TYR A 38 13.61 -3.79 -18.38
C TYR A 38 12.88 -4.17 -19.66
N THR A 39 12.94 -5.45 -20.03
CA THR A 39 12.10 -6.04 -21.08
C THR A 39 11.29 -7.16 -20.48
N LEU A 40 9.97 -7.07 -20.59
CA LEU A 40 9.03 -8.14 -20.28
C LEU A 40 8.55 -8.75 -21.59
N THR A 41 8.80 -10.03 -21.80
CA THR A 41 8.27 -10.78 -22.94
C THR A 41 7.25 -11.80 -22.46
N ILE A 42 6.09 -11.82 -23.13
CA ILE A 42 5.01 -12.78 -22.87
C ILE A 42 5.06 -13.88 -23.95
N PRO A 43 5.58 -15.07 -23.64
CA PRO A 43 5.62 -16.18 -24.58
C PRO A 43 4.22 -16.78 -24.83
N PRO A 44 4.10 -17.76 -25.75
CA PRO A 44 2.89 -18.58 -25.87
C PRO A 44 2.45 -19.20 -24.53
N ILE A 45 1.15 -19.40 -24.36
CA ILE A 45 0.54 -19.81 -23.07
C ILE A 45 1.10 -21.12 -22.53
N GLU A 46 1.49 -22.03 -23.42
CA GLU A 46 2.06 -23.35 -23.13
C GLU A 46 3.38 -23.23 -22.35
N ALA A 47 4.04 -22.08 -22.44
CA ALA A 47 5.28 -21.82 -21.74
C ALA A 47 5.09 -21.65 -20.22
N GLN A 48 3.90 -21.17 -19.79
CA GLN A 48 3.54 -20.85 -18.39
C GLN A 48 4.66 -20.13 -17.62
N ARG A 49 5.29 -19.18 -18.30
CA ARG A 49 6.38 -18.36 -17.77
C ARG A 49 6.45 -17.02 -18.48
N PHE A 50 6.96 -16.02 -17.79
CA PHE A 50 7.40 -14.77 -18.41
C PHE A 50 8.92 -14.78 -18.61
N GLN A 51 9.39 -14.04 -19.62
CA GLN A 51 10.81 -13.81 -19.87
C GLN A 51 11.13 -12.37 -19.54
N ILE A 52 12.16 -12.15 -18.71
CA ILE A 52 12.58 -10.83 -18.28
C ILE A 52 14.05 -10.62 -18.65
N ALA A 53 14.36 -9.43 -19.16
CA ALA A 53 15.74 -8.97 -19.31
C ALA A 53 15.92 -7.62 -18.59
N ILE A 54 17.02 -7.45 -17.87
CA ILE A 54 17.44 -6.20 -17.24
C ILE A 54 18.79 -5.82 -17.84
N ARG A 55 18.79 -4.76 -18.65
CA ARG A 55 20.02 -4.13 -19.15
C ARG A 55 20.44 -3.02 -18.20
N VAL A 56 21.69 -3.11 -17.75
CA VAL A 56 22.38 -2.10 -16.95
C VAL A 56 23.44 -1.47 -17.83
N SER A 57 23.22 -0.22 -18.25
CA SER A 57 24.22 0.55 -19.01
C SER A 57 25.09 1.36 -18.03
N HIS A 58 26.39 1.41 -18.29
CA HIS A 58 27.38 2.10 -17.47
C HIS A 58 27.29 1.73 -15.97
N PRO A 59 27.43 0.44 -15.60
CA PRO A 59 27.37 0.02 -14.21
C PRO A 59 28.43 0.74 -13.34
N GLU A 60 27.98 1.51 -12.35
CA GLU A 60 28.86 2.28 -11.46
C GLU A 60 29.58 1.41 -10.40
N SER A 61 29.07 0.21 -10.11
CA SER A 61 29.51 -0.62 -8.99
C SER A 61 29.80 -2.07 -9.40
N LYS A 62 30.89 -2.63 -8.85
CA LYS A 62 31.20 -4.06 -8.89
C LYS A 62 31.28 -4.60 -7.45
N PRO A 63 30.63 -5.73 -7.13
CA PRO A 63 29.80 -6.55 -8.01
C PRO A 63 28.41 -5.94 -8.28
N LEU A 64 27.70 -6.42 -9.32
CA LEU A 64 26.26 -6.14 -9.49
C LEU A 64 25.45 -7.19 -8.72
N ARG A 65 24.58 -6.76 -7.82
CA ARG A 65 23.68 -7.62 -7.04
C ARG A 65 22.24 -7.37 -7.44
N PHE A 66 21.55 -8.42 -7.87
CA PHE A 66 20.14 -8.38 -8.22
C PHE A 66 19.33 -9.11 -7.16
N VAL A 67 18.22 -8.51 -6.74
CA VAL A 67 17.41 -8.99 -5.63
C VAL A 67 15.94 -9.06 -6.05
N VAL A 68 15.26 -10.15 -5.68
CA VAL A 68 13.79 -10.23 -5.77
C VAL A 68 13.18 -9.84 -4.42
N PRO A 69 12.09 -9.03 -4.38
CA PRO A 69 11.44 -8.66 -3.13
C PRO A 69 11.03 -9.87 -2.29
N ALA A 70 11.09 -9.74 -0.97
CA ALA A 70 10.61 -10.75 -0.05
C ALA A 70 9.10 -10.64 0.23
N TRP A 71 8.46 -9.54 -0.14
CA TRP A 71 7.05 -9.25 0.12
C TRP A 71 6.52 -8.21 -0.87
N CYS A 72 5.20 -8.04 -0.91
CA CYS A 72 4.50 -7.05 -1.75
C CYS A 72 3.90 -5.96 -0.84
N PRO A 73 4.18 -4.67 -1.05
CA PRO A 73 3.46 -3.60 -0.36
C PRO A 73 1.94 -3.77 -0.48
N GLY A 74 1.21 -3.59 0.62
CA GLY A 74 -0.23 -3.92 0.74
C GLY A 74 -0.52 -5.36 1.18
N TRP A 75 0.50 -6.24 1.20
CA TRP A 75 0.38 -7.62 1.66
C TRP A 75 1.50 -7.98 2.64
N TYR A 76 1.19 -7.93 3.94
CA TYR A 76 2.17 -8.01 5.04
C TYR A 76 2.55 -9.46 5.39
N LEU A 77 3.00 -10.19 4.36
CA LEU A 77 3.49 -11.56 4.47
C LEU A 77 4.76 -11.73 3.65
N LEU A 78 5.71 -12.48 4.21
CA LEU A 78 6.84 -12.93 3.42
C LEU A 78 6.38 -13.93 2.36
N MET A 79 6.81 -13.68 1.14
CA MET A 79 6.54 -14.45 -0.04
C MET A 79 7.79 -15.24 -0.45
N ASP A 80 7.57 -16.26 -1.27
CA ASP A 80 8.63 -17.13 -1.80
C ASP A 80 8.83 -16.88 -3.31
N TYR A 81 8.86 -15.61 -3.73
CA TYR A 81 9.02 -15.22 -5.14
C TYR A 81 10.31 -15.77 -5.75
N GLU A 82 11.36 -15.93 -4.95
CA GLU A 82 12.64 -16.48 -5.40
C GLU A 82 12.57 -17.89 -6.00
N GLN A 83 11.58 -18.68 -5.60
CA GLN A 83 11.40 -20.05 -6.10
C GLN A 83 10.90 -20.08 -7.55
N ASP A 84 10.36 -18.96 -8.04
CA ASP A 84 9.81 -18.83 -9.40
C ASP A 84 10.80 -18.21 -10.38
N ILE A 85 11.91 -17.65 -9.89
CA ILE A 85 12.98 -17.11 -10.72
C ILE A 85 13.87 -18.25 -11.19
N ILE A 86 13.86 -18.54 -12.49
CA ILE A 86 14.58 -19.67 -13.10
C ILE A 86 15.39 -19.21 -14.31
N ASN A 87 16.30 -20.08 -14.77
CA ASN A 87 17.07 -19.88 -16.00
C ASN A 87 17.85 -18.55 -16.05
N LEU A 88 18.37 -18.08 -14.90
CA LEU A 88 19.17 -16.86 -14.85
C LEU A 88 20.47 -17.01 -15.65
N GLN A 89 20.75 -16.05 -16.51
CA GLN A 89 22.00 -15.91 -17.24
C GLN A 89 22.40 -14.45 -17.35
N ALA A 90 23.69 -14.18 -17.44
CA ALA A 90 24.22 -12.83 -17.61
C ALA A 90 25.14 -12.76 -18.83
N ARG A 91 25.09 -11.64 -19.55
CA ARG A 91 25.90 -11.39 -20.75
C ARG A 91 26.45 -9.97 -20.72
N GLY A 92 27.66 -9.80 -21.27
CA GLY A 92 28.22 -8.48 -21.53
C GLY A 92 27.78 -7.91 -22.88
N LYS A 93 28.26 -6.72 -23.22
CA LYS A 93 27.87 -5.95 -24.42
C LYS A 93 28.02 -6.73 -25.74
N ARG A 94 29.03 -7.59 -25.84
CA ARG A 94 29.31 -8.39 -27.05
C ARG A 94 28.64 -9.77 -27.01
N GLY A 95 27.72 -10.00 -26.06
CA GLY A 95 27.02 -11.27 -25.86
C GLY A 95 27.86 -12.33 -25.14
N GLN A 96 29.07 -12.00 -24.70
CA GLN A 96 29.92 -12.93 -23.95
C GLN A 96 29.26 -13.29 -22.61
N PRO A 97 29.24 -14.57 -22.21
CA PRO A 97 28.64 -14.97 -20.95
C PRO A 97 29.42 -14.40 -19.76
N LEU A 98 28.70 -13.94 -18.73
CA LEU A 98 29.24 -13.47 -17.46
C LEU A 98 28.87 -14.45 -16.34
N ALA A 99 29.80 -14.67 -15.42
CA ALA A 99 29.55 -15.54 -14.28
C ALA A 99 28.54 -14.89 -13.31
N ILE A 100 27.40 -15.55 -13.12
CA ILE A 100 26.38 -15.19 -12.14
C ILE A 100 26.22 -16.31 -11.11
N ARG A 101 26.07 -15.96 -9.83
CA ARG A 101 25.88 -16.92 -8.74
C ARG A 101 24.76 -16.45 -7.82
N GLN A 102 23.95 -17.37 -7.33
CA GLN A 102 23.02 -17.09 -6.24
C GLN A 102 23.83 -16.97 -4.94
N THR A 103 23.84 -15.77 -4.35
CA THR A 103 24.64 -15.43 -3.15
C THR A 103 23.80 -15.36 -1.88
N GLY A 104 22.48 -15.35 -2.01
CA GLY A 104 21.53 -15.42 -0.89
C GLY A 104 20.20 -16.03 -1.33
N LYS A 105 19.26 -16.22 -0.39
CA LYS A 105 17.93 -16.80 -0.69
C LYS A 105 17.25 -16.07 -1.87
N ARG A 106 17.38 -14.74 -1.93
CA ARG A 106 16.70 -13.87 -2.91
C ARG A 106 17.67 -13.01 -3.72
N GLU A 107 18.96 -13.37 -3.74
CA GLU A 107 20.03 -12.52 -4.28
C GLU A 107 20.91 -13.29 -5.28
N TRP A 108 21.19 -12.65 -6.40
CA TRP A 108 22.12 -13.14 -7.42
C TRP A 108 23.16 -12.07 -7.76
N THR A 109 24.42 -12.50 -7.87
CA THR A 109 25.55 -11.60 -8.01
C THR A 109 26.36 -11.89 -9.28
N ILE A 110 26.66 -10.84 -10.04
CA ILE A 110 27.64 -10.83 -11.13
C ILE A 110 28.90 -10.16 -10.59
N THR A 111 29.97 -10.93 -10.39
CA THR A 111 31.21 -10.41 -9.77
C THR A 111 31.98 -9.50 -10.70
N GLU A 112 32.05 -9.86 -11.99
CA GLU A 112 32.79 -9.14 -13.02
C GLU A 112 31.84 -8.71 -14.14
N PRO A 113 31.03 -7.64 -13.93
CA PRO A 113 30.18 -7.12 -14.98
C PRO A 113 31.02 -6.47 -16.09
N ASP A 114 30.46 -6.46 -17.29
CA ASP A 114 30.97 -5.69 -18.41
C ASP A 114 30.79 -4.19 -18.08
N PRO A 115 31.88 -3.38 -18.17
CA PRO A 115 31.87 -2.00 -17.71
C PRO A 115 31.03 -1.05 -18.58
N GLU A 116 30.66 -1.46 -19.79
CA GLU A 116 29.81 -0.65 -20.66
C GLU A 116 28.34 -1.07 -20.57
N GLU A 117 28.07 -2.37 -20.70
CA GLU A 117 26.71 -2.88 -20.67
C GLU A 117 26.68 -4.33 -20.16
N THR A 118 25.88 -4.56 -19.12
CA THR A 118 25.58 -5.91 -18.61
C THR A 118 24.09 -6.18 -18.74
N VAL A 119 23.73 -7.33 -19.30
CA VAL A 119 22.34 -7.79 -19.42
C VAL A 119 22.14 -9.03 -18.54
N LEU A 120 21.19 -8.95 -17.61
CA LEU A 120 20.66 -10.10 -16.88
C LEU A 120 19.40 -10.60 -17.59
N GLU A 121 19.30 -11.89 -17.87
CA GLU A 121 18.11 -12.52 -18.44
C GLU A 121 17.65 -13.63 -17.51
N TYR A 122 16.34 -13.76 -17.31
CA TYR A 122 15.75 -14.81 -16.48
C TYR A 122 14.30 -15.09 -16.88
N GLU A 123 13.73 -16.17 -16.37
CA GLU A 123 12.32 -16.49 -16.52
C GLU A 123 11.62 -16.51 -15.16
N VAL A 124 10.34 -16.12 -15.16
CA VAL A 124 9.46 -16.21 -13.99
C VAL A 124 8.43 -17.31 -14.25
N ARG A 125 8.50 -18.41 -13.49
CA ARG A 125 7.54 -19.51 -13.56
C ARG A 125 6.18 -19.06 -13.01
N LEU A 126 5.11 -19.33 -13.75
CA LEU A 126 3.75 -18.99 -13.32
C LEU A 126 3.08 -20.22 -12.70
N ARG A 127 2.58 -20.07 -11.47
CA ARG A 127 2.09 -21.19 -10.64
C ARG A 127 0.64 -21.64 -10.93
N GLY A 128 0.04 -21.19 -12.03
CA GLY A 128 -1.39 -21.44 -12.30
C GLY A 128 -2.34 -20.83 -11.26
N LYS A 129 -1.88 -19.79 -10.53
CA LYS A 129 -2.71 -19.02 -9.59
C LYS A 129 -3.39 -17.88 -10.31
N ALA A 130 -4.21 -18.22 -11.30
CA ALA A 130 -4.98 -17.25 -12.06
C ALA A 130 -5.69 -16.27 -11.11
N TYR A 131 -5.65 -14.99 -11.45
CA TYR A 131 -6.31 -13.92 -10.69
C TYR A 131 -5.80 -13.77 -9.26
N SER A 132 -4.56 -14.18 -8.96
CA SER A 132 -3.91 -13.73 -7.72
C SER A 132 -3.61 -12.23 -7.81
N LEU A 133 -3.90 -11.48 -6.74
CA LEU A 133 -3.44 -10.09 -6.62
C LEU A 133 -1.93 -10.00 -6.33
N PHE A 134 -1.34 -11.10 -5.84
CA PHE A 134 0.02 -11.14 -5.27
C PHE A 134 1.02 -11.93 -6.11
N TYR A 135 0.58 -12.52 -7.22
CA TYR A 135 1.40 -13.26 -8.17
C TYR A 135 0.94 -12.97 -9.59
N SER A 136 1.89 -12.98 -10.51
CA SER A 136 1.60 -12.93 -11.94
C SER A 136 0.94 -14.21 -12.46
N TYR A 137 0.16 -14.09 -13.53
CA TYR A 137 -0.48 -15.22 -14.22
C TYR A 137 -0.57 -15.00 -15.73
N LEU A 138 -0.76 -16.10 -16.46
CA LEU A 138 -0.94 -16.14 -17.91
C LEU A 138 -2.05 -17.14 -18.23
N GLU A 139 -3.15 -16.63 -18.77
CA GLU A 139 -4.34 -17.39 -19.14
C GLU A 139 -4.64 -17.23 -20.64
N GLU A 140 -5.65 -17.94 -21.12
CA GLU A 140 -6.05 -17.84 -22.53
C GLU A 140 -6.59 -16.43 -22.82
N GLY A 141 -5.82 -15.67 -23.60
CA GLY A 141 -6.21 -14.33 -24.05
C GLY A 141 -5.84 -13.19 -23.11
N GLU A 142 -5.20 -13.47 -21.97
CA GLU A 142 -4.74 -12.44 -21.05
C GLU A 142 -3.51 -12.83 -20.20
N ALA A 143 -2.80 -11.82 -19.72
CA ALA A 143 -1.73 -11.94 -18.76
C ALA A 143 -1.81 -10.80 -17.74
N PHE A 144 -1.46 -11.09 -16.50
CA PHE A 144 -1.37 -10.10 -15.45
C PHE A 144 0.01 -10.18 -14.79
N VAL A 145 0.61 -9.01 -14.60
CA VAL A 145 1.93 -8.87 -13.99
C VAL A 145 1.78 -8.18 -12.64
N ASN A 146 2.05 -8.92 -11.58
CA ASN A 146 2.34 -8.37 -10.26
C ASN A 146 3.85 -8.07 -10.19
N GLY A 147 4.20 -6.79 -10.07
CA GLY A 147 5.58 -6.30 -10.13
C GLY A 147 6.55 -7.02 -9.18
N PRO A 148 6.27 -7.11 -7.86
CA PRO A 148 7.15 -7.77 -6.90
C PRO A 148 7.45 -9.25 -7.22
N SER A 149 6.48 -9.95 -7.82
CA SER A 149 6.67 -11.35 -8.23
C SER A 149 7.47 -11.53 -9.52
N CYS A 150 7.70 -10.46 -10.29
CA CYS A 150 8.31 -10.53 -11.63
C CYS A 150 9.64 -9.80 -11.78
N PHE A 151 9.80 -8.62 -11.19
CA PHE A 151 10.94 -7.75 -11.47
C PHE A 151 11.98 -7.80 -10.34
N LEU A 152 13.19 -8.26 -10.63
CA LEU A 152 14.34 -8.09 -9.72
C LEU A 152 14.79 -6.62 -9.76
N TYR A 153 15.31 -6.09 -8.64
CA TYR A 153 15.98 -4.79 -8.62
C TYR A 153 17.49 -4.93 -8.57
N LEU A 154 18.19 -3.92 -9.08
CA LEU A 154 19.63 -3.75 -8.85
C LEU A 154 19.85 -3.09 -7.48
N ASP A 155 20.47 -3.83 -6.57
CA ASP A 155 20.74 -3.35 -5.22
C ASP A 155 21.63 -2.09 -5.23
N GLY A 156 21.29 -1.13 -4.36
CA GLY A 156 21.91 0.20 -4.34
C GLY A 156 21.40 1.18 -5.42
N HIS A 157 20.55 0.73 -6.36
CA HIS A 157 20.09 1.54 -7.50
C HIS A 157 18.56 1.58 -7.62
N THR A 158 17.83 1.38 -6.52
CA THR A 158 16.34 1.38 -6.54
C THR A 158 15.74 2.75 -6.87
N GLN A 159 16.52 3.83 -6.79
CA GLN A 159 16.10 5.20 -7.14
C GLN A 159 16.44 5.58 -8.58
N ALA A 160 17.08 4.70 -9.35
CA ALA A 160 17.42 4.97 -10.74
C ALA A 160 16.14 4.91 -11.61
N PRO A 161 15.99 5.81 -12.60
CA PRO A 161 14.86 5.78 -13.52
C PRO A 161 14.91 4.52 -14.39
N ILE A 162 13.73 3.96 -14.65
CA ILE A 162 13.57 2.70 -15.37
C ILE A 162 12.74 2.92 -16.64
N THR A 163 13.18 2.29 -17.73
CA THR A 163 12.34 2.08 -18.92
C THR A 163 11.90 0.62 -18.96
N LEU A 164 10.60 0.37 -19.21
CA LEU A 164 10.04 -0.96 -19.38
C LEU A 164 9.49 -1.12 -20.81
N SER A 165 10.02 -2.09 -21.55
CA SER A 165 9.47 -2.53 -22.84
C SER A 165 8.66 -3.81 -22.65
N VAL A 166 7.45 -3.86 -23.19
CA VAL A 166 6.57 -5.04 -23.09
C VAL A 166 6.37 -5.66 -24.47
N ASN A 167 6.91 -6.86 -24.66
CA ASN A 167 6.75 -7.67 -25.86
C ASN A 167 5.61 -8.66 -25.65
N ALA A 168 4.42 -8.26 -26.08
CA ALA A 168 3.22 -9.10 -26.12
C ALA A 168 2.81 -9.38 -27.57
N ARG A 169 1.77 -10.21 -27.76
CA ARG A 169 1.19 -10.44 -29.08
C ARG A 169 0.63 -9.12 -29.65
N PRO A 170 0.76 -8.82 -30.95
CA PRO A 170 0.37 -7.52 -31.52
C PRO A 170 -1.10 -7.13 -31.28
N GLU A 171 -2.00 -8.10 -31.16
CA GLU A 171 -3.42 -7.90 -30.90
C GLU A 171 -3.76 -7.63 -29.42
N TRP A 172 -2.83 -7.87 -28.50
CA TRP A 172 -3.04 -7.68 -27.08
C TRP A 172 -2.84 -6.22 -26.68
N LYS A 173 -3.79 -5.69 -25.90
CA LYS A 173 -3.69 -4.37 -25.29
C LYS A 173 -2.91 -4.44 -23.99
N ILE A 174 -2.37 -3.31 -23.55
CA ILE A 174 -1.65 -3.18 -22.27
C ILE A 174 -2.27 -2.04 -21.48
N ALA A 175 -2.59 -2.29 -20.21
CA ALA A 175 -3.05 -1.30 -19.26
C ALA A 175 -2.19 -1.34 -17.99
N THR A 176 -1.67 -0.17 -17.60
CA THR A 176 -0.82 -0.01 -16.42
C THR A 176 -0.85 1.44 -15.94
N GLY A 177 -0.56 1.64 -14.65
CA GLY A 177 -0.37 2.96 -14.06
C GLY A 177 0.89 3.68 -14.57
N LEU A 178 1.85 2.97 -15.16
CA LEU A 178 3.11 3.55 -15.65
C LEU A 178 2.92 4.62 -16.73
N THR A 179 3.87 5.56 -16.78
CA THR A 179 3.85 6.62 -17.78
C THR A 179 4.29 6.07 -19.14
N PRO A 180 3.46 6.16 -20.20
CA PRO A 180 3.87 5.70 -21.54
C PRO A 180 5.01 6.56 -22.09
N ALA A 181 5.98 5.93 -22.75
CA ALA A 181 7.01 6.61 -23.52
C ALA A 181 6.54 6.94 -24.94
N ASN A 182 7.35 7.66 -25.71
CA ASN A 182 7.06 8.00 -27.12
C ASN A 182 7.22 6.80 -28.10
N GLN A 183 7.11 5.57 -27.60
CA GLN A 183 7.22 4.33 -28.37
C GLN A 183 6.12 3.35 -27.94
N PRO A 184 5.51 2.59 -28.87
CA PRO A 184 4.48 1.61 -28.54
C PRO A 184 4.98 0.58 -27.52
N ASN A 185 4.14 0.26 -26.53
CA ASN A 185 4.43 -0.74 -25.48
C ASN A 185 5.70 -0.47 -24.66
N VAL A 186 6.18 0.77 -24.64
CA VAL A 186 7.28 1.23 -23.80
C VAL A 186 6.75 2.18 -22.75
N PHE A 187 7.17 1.99 -21.50
CA PHE A 187 6.75 2.74 -20.33
C PHE A 187 7.96 3.19 -19.53
N THR A 188 7.76 4.17 -18.66
CA THR A 188 8.78 4.70 -17.75
C THR A 188 8.30 4.69 -16.31
N ALA A 189 9.22 4.42 -15.40
CA ALA A 189 9.08 4.57 -13.96
C ALA A 189 10.22 5.46 -13.44
N SER A 190 9.91 6.32 -12.48
CA SER A 190 10.88 7.20 -11.82
C SER A 190 11.87 6.44 -10.95
N ASP A 191 11.45 5.32 -10.40
CA ASP A 191 12.23 4.44 -9.54
C ASP A 191 11.70 2.99 -9.58
N TYR A 192 12.36 2.07 -8.88
CA TYR A 192 11.93 0.69 -8.77
C TYR A 192 10.61 0.54 -8.00
N ASP A 193 10.35 1.41 -7.02
CA ASP A 193 9.11 1.39 -6.25
C ASP A 193 7.90 1.65 -7.17
N GLU A 194 7.98 2.60 -8.10
CA GLU A 194 6.94 2.87 -9.10
C GLU A 194 6.81 1.72 -10.10
N LEU A 195 7.92 1.12 -10.56
CA LEU A 195 7.88 -0.03 -11.47
C LEU A 195 7.02 -1.16 -10.89
N ILE A 196 7.27 -1.53 -9.62
CA ILE A 196 6.58 -2.68 -9.02
C ILE A 196 5.20 -2.31 -8.44
N ASP A 197 4.95 -1.04 -8.16
CA ASP A 197 3.65 -0.56 -7.71
C ASP A 197 2.67 -0.33 -8.86
N CYS A 198 3.09 -0.44 -10.11
CA CYS A 198 2.20 -0.36 -11.27
C CYS A 198 1.98 -1.76 -11.88
N PRO A 199 0.92 -2.49 -11.48
CA PRO A 199 0.57 -3.75 -12.12
C PRO A 199 0.27 -3.55 -13.61
N ILE A 200 0.41 -4.64 -14.38
CA ILE A 200 0.25 -4.61 -15.84
C ILE A 200 -0.78 -5.65 -16.23
N GLN A 201 -1.93 -5.21 -16.74
CA GLN A 201 -2.91 -6.06 -17.40
C GLN A 201 -2.62 -6.08 -18.90
N ILE A 202 -2.51 -7.27 -19.48
CA ILE A 202 -2.18 -7.47 -20.89
C ILE A 202 -3.23 -8.40 -21.49
N GLY A 203 -3.69 -8.13 -22.71
CA GLY A 203 -4.58 -9.02 -23.45
C GLY A 203 -5.87 -8.37 -23.93
N ASN A 204 -6.92 -9.18 -23.98
CA ASN A 204 -8.25 -8.75 -24.38
C ASN A 204 -9.08 -8.37 -23.15
N PHE A 205 -9.36 -7.08 -22.99
CA PHE A 205 -10.20 -6.56 -21.91
C PHE A 205 -11.13 -5.46 -22.41
N TRP A 206 -12.23 -5.22 -21.71
CA TRP A 206 -13.08 -4.05 -21.96
C TRP A 206 -12.45 -2.82 -21.28
N GLN A 207 -12.58 -1.63 -21.87
CA GLN A 207 -12.04 -0.40 -21.27
C GLN A 207 -12.94 0.81 -21.51
N THR A 208 -12.95 1.75 -20.56
CA THR A 208 -13.55 3.07 -20.70
C THR A 208 -12.79 4.08 -19.85
N ALA A 209 -13.17 5.36 -19.94
CA ALA A 209 -12.63 6.41 -19.10
C ALA A 209 -13.71 7.42 -18.68
N PHE A 210 -13.47 8.10 -17.55
CA PHE A 210 -14.26 9.24 -17.11
C PHE A 210 -13.37 10.27 -16.41
N THR A 211 -13.90 11.47 -16.17
CA THR A 211 -13.19 12.52 -15.43
C THR A 211 -13.99 12.90 -14.19
N ALA A 212 -13.30 13.06 -13.06
CA ALA A 212 -13.89 13.59 -11.82
C ALA A 212 -12.94 14.62 -11.21
N HIS A 213 -13.45 15.82 -10.89
CA HIS A 213 -12.66 16.94 -10.34
C HIS A 213 -11.33 17.21 -11.09
N GLY A 214 -11.32 17.08 -12.42
CA GLY A 214 -10.14 17.30 -13.27
C GLY A 214 -9.12 16.16 -13.29
N VAL A 215 -9.40 15.04 -12.61
CA VAL A 215 -8.58 13.83 -12.64
C VAL A 215 -9.15 12.85 -13.66
N GLN A 216 -8.27 12.26 -14.48
CA GLN A 216 -8.65 11.24 -15.46
C GLN A 216 -8.69 9.86 -14.78
N PHE A 217 -9.82 9.17 -14.88
CA PHE A 217 -9.98 7.80 -14.44
C PHE A 217 -10.11 6.88 -15.65
N GLU A 218 -9.33 5.82 -15.66
CA GLU A 218 -9.41 4.73 -16.62
C GLU A 218 -9.99 3.50 -15.92
N VAL A 219 -10.84 2.77 -16.62
CA VAL A 219 -11.45 1.54 -16.11
C VAL A 219 -11.17 0.44 -17.12
N VAL A 220 -10.53 -0.62 -16.66
CA VAL A 220 -10.22 -1.82 -17.43
C VAL A 220 -10.90 -2.99 -16.75
N ILE A 221 -11.66 -3.76 -17.52
CA ILE A 221 -12.35 -4.96 -17.04
C ILE A 221 -11.84 -6.16 -17.84
N ALA A 222 -11.01 -6.97 -17.20
CA ALA A 222 -10.64 -8.30 -17.66
C ALA A 222 -11.73 -9.31 -17.22
N GLY A 223 -12.09 -10.24 -18.11
CA GLY A 223 -13.25 -11.11 -17.93
C GLY A 223 -14.52 -10.59 -18.63
N SER A 224 -15.64 -11.26 -18.39
CA SER A 224 -16.85 -11.14 -19.23
C SER A 224 -18.14 -10.86 -18.45
N PRO A 225 -18.22 -9.80 -17.62
CA PRO A 225 -19.49 -9.34 -17.07
C PRO A 225 -20.39 -8.82 -18.21
N ASP A 226 -21.72 -8.92 -18.04
CA ASP A 226 -22.66 -8.37 -19.03
C ASP A 226 -22.59 -6.82 -19.10
N ALA A 227 -23.12 -6.24 -20.18
CA ALA A 227 -23.04 -4.79 -20.42
C ALA A 227 -23.70 -3.96 -19.31
N ARG A 228 -24.87 -4.39 -18.80
CA ARG A 228 -25.60 -3.68 -17.75
C ARG A 228 -24.81 -3.69 -16.43
N THR A 229 -24.12 -4.79 -16.15
CA THR A 229 -23.23 -4.90 -14.99
C THR A 229 -22.03 -3.98 -15.13
N ARG A 230 -21.39 -3.92 -16.30
CA ARG A 230 -20.28 -2.98 -16.55
C ARG A 230 -20.70 -1.51 -16.39
N ASP A 231 -21.83 -1.12 -16.99
CA ASP A 231 -22.30 0.27 -16.95
C ASP A 231 -22.60 0.71 -15.50
N ARG A 232 -23.27 -0.14 -14.73
CA ARG A 232 -23.53 0.09 -13.31
C ARG A 232 -22.25 0.25 -12.50
N TRP A 233 -21.26 -0.63 -12.68
CA TRP A 233 -19.98 -0.52 -11.99
C TRP A 233 -19.28 0.79 -12.33
N VAL A 234 -19.25 1.21 -13.60
CA VAL A 234 -18.67 2.49 -14.00
C VAL A 234 -19.37 3.68 -13.32
N ASP A 235 -20.69 3.64 -13.18
CA ASP A 235 -21.45 4.68 -12.48
C ASP A 235 -21.19 4.71 -10.96
N GLU A 236 -21.01 3.55 -10.34
CA GLU A 236 -20.53 3.45 -8.95
C GLU A 236 -19.13 4.07 -8.79
N LEU A 237 -18.19 3.70 -9.67
CA LEU A 237 -16.82 4.23 -9.66
C LEU A 237 -16.79 5.75 -9.81
N LYS A 238 -17.60 6.33 -10.71
CA LYS A 238 -17.72 7.79 -10.86
C LYS A 238 -18.17 8.47 -9.57
N LYS A 239 -19.18 7.91 -8.89
CA LYS A 239 -19.72 8.46 -7.62
C LYS A 239 -18.70 8.34 -6.48
N VAL A 240 -18.04 7.19 -6.37
CA VAL A 240 -16.96 6.94 -5.41
C VAL A 240 -15.80 7.91 -5.65
N ALA A 241 -15.31 8.02 -6.88
CA ALA A 241 -14.19 8.89 -7.25
C ALA A 241 -14.49 10.37 -6.96
N THR A 242 -15.67 10.84 -7.40
CA THR A 242 -16.11 12.22 -7.17
C THR A 242 -16.17 12.54 -5.67
N THR A 243 -16.78 11.66 -4.89
CA THR A 243 -16.94 11.87 -3.44
C THR A 243 -15.60 11.83 -2.70
N THR A 244 -14.73 10.89 -3.06
CA THR A 244 -13.40 10.75 -2.45
C THR A 244 -12.52 11.97 -2.73
N LEU A 245 -12.54 12.47 -3.97
CA LEU A 245 -11.83 13.68 -4.36
C LEU A 245 -12.35 14.93 -3.66
N ALA A 246 -13.67 15.07 -3.50
CA ALA A 246 -14.27 16.16 -2.75
C ALA A 246 -13.87 16.12 -1.25
N LEU A 247 -13.81 14.92 -0.68
CA LEU A 247 -13.42 14.68 0.73
C LEU A 247 -11.97 15.09 0.99
N MET A 248 -11.06 14.62 0.15
CA MET A 248 -9.63 14.89 0.30
C MET A 248 -9.19 16.25 -0.28
N ARG A 249 -10.07 16.91 -1.06
CA ARG A 249 -9.88 18.22 -1.72
C ARG A 249 -8.76 18.29 -2.76
N ARG A 250 -7.81 17.37 -2.76
CA ARG A 250 -6.72 17.28 -3.73
C ARG A 250 -6.34 15.82 -3.99
N ALA A 251 -6.30 15.46 -5.26
CA ALA A 251 -5.75 14.18 -5.72
C ALA A 251 -4.22 14.20 -5.65
N PRO A 252 -3.59 13.10 -5.20
CA PRO A 252 -2.14 12.96 -5.27
C PRO A 252 -1.68 12.43 -6.64
N PHE A 253 -2.61 12.07 -7.52
CA PHE A 253 -2.37 11.57 -8.87
C PHE A 253 -3.13 12.42 -9.91
N ARG A 254 -2.65 12.40 -11.16
CA ARG A 254 -3.31 13.05 -12.31
C ARG A 254 -4.20 12.09 -13.11
N ARG A 255 -3.83 10.82 -13.10
CA ARG A 255 -4.53 9.71 -13.73
C ARG A 255 -4.66 8.58 -12.71
N TYR A 256 -5.79 7.89 -12.69
CA TYR A 256 -6.01 6.71 -11.85
C TYR A 256 -6.62 5.57 -12.64
N LEU A 257 -6.07 4.36 -12.51
CA LEU A 257 -6.53 3.17 -13.23
C LEU A 257 -7.22 2.17 -12.31
N PHE A 258 -8.49 1.86 -12.56
CA PHE A 258 -9.17 0.71 -11.98
C PHE A 258 -8.98 -0.51 -12.90
N LEU A 259 -8.16 -1.48 -12.48
CA LEU A 259 -8.07 -2.80 -13.08
C LEU A 259 -9.07 -3.72 -12.38
N ILE A 260 -10.04 -4.26 -13.10
CA ILE A 260 -11.09 -5.11 -12.54
C ILE A 260 -10.99 -6.49 -13.19
N HIS A 261 -10.65 -7.49 -12.39
CA HIS A 261 -10.72 -8.90 -12.76
C HIS A 261 -12.11 -9.42 -12.40
N ALA A 262 -12.96 -9.56 -13.41
CA ALA A 262 -14.35 -9.95 -13.29
C ALA A 262 -14.54 -11.44 -13.63
N HIS A 263 -14.12 -12.31 -12.71
CA HIS A 263 -14.11 -13.77 -12.89
C HIS A 263 -14.76 -14.48 -11.70
N ASN A 264 -15.24 -15.71 -11.91
CA ASN A 264 -15.78 -16.53 -10.82
C ASN A 264 -14.62 -17.22 -10.07
N ILE A 265 -13.95 -16.47 -9.21
CA ILE A 265 -12.68 -16.87 -8.57
C ILE A 265 -12.82 -17.14 -7.08
N PRO A 266 -11.92 -17.94 -6.48
CA PRO A 266 -11.98 -18.28 -5.05
C PRO A 266 -11.70 -17.11 -4.11
N PHE A 267 -10.96 -16.09 -4.56
CA PHE A 267 -10.57 -14.95 -3.75
C PHE A 267 -11.16 -13.65 -4.32
N MET A 268 -11.98 -12.98 -3.52
CA MET A 268 -12.49 -11.63 -3.79
C MET A 268 -11.79 -10.65 -2.86
N GLY A 269 -11.41 -9.48 -3.38
CA GLY A 269 -10.65 -8.47 -2.65
C GLY A 269 -9.97 -7.49 -3.58
N GLY A 270 -9.17 -6.59 -3.03
CA GLY A 270 -8.44 -5.58 -3.80
C GLY A 270 -6.98 -5.46 -3.35
N LEU A 271 -6.19 -4.82 -4.20
CA LEU A 271 -4.83 -4.40 -3.87
C LEU A 271 -4.62 -2.98 -4.37
N GLU A 272 -4.05 -2.17 -3.50
CA GLU A 272 -3.95 -0.74 -3.64
C GLU A 272 -2.57 -0.28 -4.17
N HIS A 273 -2.60 0.66 -5.12
CA HIS A 273 -1.41 1.25 -5.72
C HIS A 273 -1.48 2.77 -5.75
N ARG A 274 -0.34 3.46 -5.94
CA ARG A 274 -0.26 4.93 -5.91
C ARG A 274 -1.23 5.60 -6.90
N ASN A 275 -1.38 5.04 -8.09
CA ASN A 275 -2.23 5.58 -9.16
C ASN A 275 -3.09 4.51 -9.85
N SER A 276 -3.30 3.38 -9.19
CA SER A 276 -4.18 2.32 -9.69
C SER A 276 -4.68 1.42 -8.57
N THR A 277 -5.58 0.50 -8.90
CA THR A 277 -5.92 -0.62 -8.03
C THR A 277 -6.30 -1.82 -8.88
N VAL A 278 -6.13 -3.02 -8.32
CA VAL A 278 -6.63 -4.27 -8.89
C VAL A 278 -7.78 -4.78 -8.03
N LEU A 279 -8.96 -4.96 -8.62
CA LEU A 279 -10.16 -5.46 -7.95
C LEU A 279 -10.49 -6.85 -8.47
N ASN A 280 -10.55 -7.82 -7.56
CA ASN A 280 -11.02 -9.16 -7.84
C ASN A 280 -12.47 -9.31 -7.42
N VAL A 281 -13.37 -9.44 -8.39
CA VAL A 281 -14.82 -9.49 -8.17
C VAL A 281 -15.48 -10.57 -9.01
N GLY A 282 -16.61 -11.10 -8.53
CA GLY A 282 -17.45 -11.99 -9.33
C GLY A 282 -18.01 -11.24 -10.55
N ALA A 283 -18.06 -11.90 -11.70
CA ALA A 283 -18.57 -11.29 -12.94
C ALA A 283 -20.04 -10.83 -12.84
N SER A 284 -20.79 -11.41 -11.89
CA SER A 284 -22.19 -11.07 -11.59
C SER A 284 -22.34 -10.26 -10.30
N SER A 285 -21.25 -9.71 -9.73
CA SER A 285 -21.32 -8.94 -8.48
C SER A 285 -22.32 -7.79 -8.62
N PRO A 286 -23.31 -7.67 -7.72
CA PRO A 286 -24.35 -6.66 -7.84
C PRO A 286 -23.82 -5.24 -7.65
N SER A 287 -22.67 -5.09 -6.98
CA SER A 287 -21.98 -3.83 -6.75
C SER A 287 -20.49 -4.10 -6.54
N ILE A 288 -19.65 -3.11 -6.86
CA ILE A 288 -18.22 -3.07 -6.51
C ILE A 288 -17.87 -1.82 -5.71
N ALA A 289 -18.86 -0.96 -5.41
CA ALA A 289 -18.65 0.36 -4.85
C ALA A 289 -17.84 0.35 -3.55
N GLU A 290 -18.17 -0.55 -2.62
CA GLU A 290 -17.51 -0.62 -1.31
C GLU A 290 -16.02 -0.94 -1.44
N LEU A 291 -15.70 -1.99 -2.21
CA LEU A 291 -14.32 -2.38 -2.47
C LEU A 291 -13.59 -1.28 -3.24
N ALA A 292 -14.19 -0.71 -4.29
CA ALA A 292 -13.58 0.38 -5.04
C ALA A 292 -13.34 1.64 -4.17
N ALA A 293 -14.22 1.93 -3.21
CA ALA A 293 -14.03 3.05 -2.28
C ALA A 293 -12.88 2.78 -1.31
N HIS A 294 -12.77 1.54 -0.80
CA HIS A 294 -11.65 1.10 0.03
C HIS A 294 -10.32 1.28 -0.71
N GLU A 295 -10.20 0.67 -1.90
CA GLU A 295 -8.97 0.69 -2.67
C GLU A 295 -8.62 2.07 -3.24
N LEU A 296 -9.60 2.87 -3.65
CA LEU A 296 -9.32 4.24 -4.09
C LEU A 296 -8.85 5.11 -2.94
N PHE A 297 -9.46 4.98 -1.75
CA PHE A 297 -9.06 5.78 -0.61
C PHE A 297 -7.63 5.44 -0.16
N HIS A 298 -7.20 4.20 -0.38
CA HIS A 298 -5.82 3.80 -0.17
C HIS A 298 -4.79 4.58 -0.99
N ALA A 299 -5.19 5.13 -2.13
CA ALA A 299 -4.33 6.01 -2.90
C ALA A 299 -3.82 7.19 -2.06
N TRP A 300 -4.60 7.68 -1.08
CA TRP A 300 -4.07 8.57 -0.04
C TRP A 300 -3.44 7.77 1.10
N ASN A 301 -4.21 6.89 1.73
CA ASN A 301 -3.84 6.12 2.93
C ASN A 301 -3.79 4.62 2.64
N VAL A 302 -2.72 4.03 2.13
CA VAL A 302 -1.37 4.16 2.66
C VAL A 302 -0.34 4.47 1.56
N LYS A 303 -0.79 4.85 0.36
CA LYS A 303 0.14 5.00 -0.78
C LYS A 303 0.82 6.36 -0.82
N HIS A 304 0.13 7.44 -0.50
CA HIS A 304 0.74 8.77 -0.48
C HIS A 304 1.11 9.26 0.90
N PHE A 305 0.36 8.96 1.96
CA PHE A 305 0.82 9.16 3.33
C PHE A 305 0.73 7.85 4.09
N ARG A 306 1.74 7.57 4.92
CA ARG A 306 1.97 6.24 5.48
C ARG A 306 2.88 6.28 6.70
N PRO A 307 2.93 5.22 7.53
CA PRO A 307 3.97 5.06 8.54
C PRO A 307 5.37 5.12 7.89
N ALA A 308 6.33 5.77 8.55
CA ALA A 308 7.64 6.00 7.96
C ALA A 308 8.44 4.72 7.66
N VAL A 309 8.14 3.63 8.36
CA VAL A 309 8.74 2.31 8.08
C VAL A 309 8.22 1.67 6.78
N LEU A 310 7.12 2.19 6.22
CA LEU A 310 6.54 1.72 4.96
C LEU A 310 6.94 2.59 3.76
N GLY A 311 8.07 3.31 3.82
CA GLY A 311 8.55 4.09 2.69
C GLY A 311 9.71 5.05 3.03
N PRO A 312 10.90 4.91 2.39
CA PRO A 312 11.27 3.91 1.39
C PRO A 312 11.17 2.47 1.91
N PHE A 313 10.74 1.53 1.07
CA PHE A 313 10.52 0.15 1.50
C PHE A 313 11.84 -0.61 1.66
N ASP A 314 11.97 -1.36 2.75
CA ASP A 314 12.94 -2.44 2.85
C ASP A 314 12.29 -3.73 2.35
N TYR A 315 12.58 -4.09 1.10
CA TYR A 315 12.00 -5.29 0.47
C TYR A 315 12.57 -6.61 1.00
N THR A 316 13.59 -6.59 1.86
CA THR A 316 14.33 -7.81 2.26
C THR A 316 13.78 -8.48 3.51
N ARG A 317 13.01 -7.75 4.33
CA ARG A 317 12.49 -8.18 5.64
C ARG A 317 11.13 -7.58 5.95
N GLU A 318 10.54 -8.01 7.06
CA GLU A 318 9.28 -7.51 7.57
C GLU A 318 9.36 -6.02 7.94
N ALA A 319 8.38 -5.23 7.49
CA ALA A 319 8.20 -3.84 7.88
C ALA A 319 7.13 -3.72 8.99
N ARG A 320 7.57 -3.58 10.24
CA ARG A 320 6.68 -3.60 11.41
C ARG A 320 6.27 -2.19 11.83
N THR A 321 4.97 -1.99 12.04
CA THR A 321 4.38 -0.75 12.54
C THR A 321 3.16 -1.02 13.40
N LYS A 322 2.91 -0.19 14.41
CA LYS A 322 1.71 -0.28 15.25
C LYS A 322 0.49 0.38 14.59
N ASN A 323 0.64 0.94 13.39
CA ASN A 323 -0.36 1.79 12.74
C ASN A 323 -1.07 1.16 11.53
N LEU A 324 -0.96 -0.15 11.27
CA LEU A 324 -1.69 -0.80 10.17
C LEU A 324 -3.21 -0.72 10.33
N TRP A 325 -3.73 -0.70 11.56
CA TRP A 325 -5.15 -0.43 11.81
C TRP A 325 -5.64 0.90 11.24
N PHE A 326 -4.75 1.89 11.14
CA PHE A 326 -5.05 3.18 10.54
C PHE A 326 -4.98 3.12 9.02
N ALA A 327 -4.01 2.38 8.47
CA ALA A 327 -3.96 2.14 7.02
C ALA A 327 -5.20 1.38 6.52
N GLU A 328 -5.68 0.41 7.28
CA GLU A 328 -6.66 -0.58 6.81
C GLU A 328 -8.06 -0.38 7.42
N GLY A 329 -8.13 -0.33 8.76
CA GLY A 329 -9.41 -0.18 9.45
C GLY A 329 -10.03 1.20 9.26
N VAL A 330 -9.25 2.29 9.35
CA VAL A 330 -9.78 3.64 9.07
C VAL A 330 -10.15 3.78 7.59
N THR A 331 -9.43 3.14 6.68
CA THR A 331 -9.82 3.09 5.26
C THR A 331 -11.16 2.36 5.06
N GLN A 332 -11.39 1.26 5.78
CA GLN A 332 -12.68 0.56 5.77
C GLN A 332 -13.83 1.44 6.30
N TYR A 333 -13.59 2.22 7.36
CA TYR A 333 -14.55 3.21 7.85
C TYR A 333 -14.87 4.26 6.77
N TYR A 334 -13.84 4.77 6.09
CA TYR A 334 -14.00 5.70 4.99
C TYR A 334 -14.74 5.11 3.79
N ALA A 335 -14.53 3.84 3.46
CA ALA A 335 -15.28 3.17 2.40
C ALA A 335 -16.79 3.26 2.65
N TYR A 336 -17.24 2.93 3.87
CA TYR A 336 -18.66 3.06 4.24
C TYR A 336 -19.15 4.51 4.20
N LEU A 337 -18.35 5.43 4.73
CA LEU A 337 -18.71 6.85 4.78
C LEU A 337 -18.78 7.46 3.37
N ILE A 338 -17.87 7.09 2.47
CA ILE A 338 -17.87 7.50 1.06
C ILE A 338 -19.14 7.02 0.37
N LEU A 339 -19.53 5.74 0.56
CA LEU A 339 -20.77 5.21 -0.02
C LEU A 339 -22.00 5.99 0.46
N ARG A 340 -22.06 6.32 1.76
CA ARG A 340 -23.14 7.14 2.33
C ARG A 340 -23.17 8.55 1.73
N ARG A 341 -22.02 9.21 1.64
CA ARG A 341 -21.90 10.59 1.13
C ARG A 341 -22.11 10.66 -0.39
N ALA A 342 -21.78 9.59 -1.10
CA ALA A 342 -22.01 9.43 -2.53
C ALA A 342 -23.48 9.14 -2.89
N GLY A 343 -24.35 8.92 -1.89
CA GLY A 343 -25.74 8.53 -2.10
C GLY A 343 -25.90 7.12 -2.68
N LEU A 344 -24.89 6.26 -2.51
CA LEU A 344 -24.95 4.85 -2.89
C LEU A 344 -25.60 3.98 -1.82
N VAL A 345 -25.51 4.42 -0.57
CA VAL A 345 -26.16 3.80 0.59
C VAL A 345 -26.89 4.91 1.35
N ASP A 346 -28.11 4.62 1.80
CA ASP A 346 -28.87 5.55 2.65
C ASP A 346 -28.35 5.54 4.10
N GLU A 347 -28.94 6.36 4.95
CA GLU A 347 -28.49 6.46 6.34
C GLU A 347 -28.72 5.17 7.13
N GLU A 348 -29.88 4.53 6.96
CA GLU A 348 -30.20 3.31 7.68
C GLU A 348 -29.22 2.19 7.31
N GLY A 349 -28.93 2.02 6.01
CA GLY A 349 -27.95 1.06 5.52
C GLY A 349 -26.54 1.34 6.05
N PHE A 350 -26.14 2.61 6.11
CA PHE A 350 -24.85 3.02 6.66
C PHE A 350 -24.72 2.69 8.16
N LEU A 351 -25.70 3.11 8.97
CA LEU A 351 -25.69 2.84 10.41
C LEU A 351 -25.78 1.34 10.72
N ARG A 352 -26.56 0.59 9.91
CA ARG A 352 -26.62 -0.88 10.00
C ARG A 352 -25.27 -1.52 9.71
N ARG A 353 -24.50 -1.01 8.74
CA ARG A 353 -23.15 -1.54 8.46
C ARG A 353 -22.19 -1.26 9.61
N LEU A 354 -22.21 -0.06 10.18
CA LEU A 354 -21.40 0.26 11.37
C LEU A 354 -21.77 -0.60 12.58
N ALA A 355 -23.07 -0.83 12.82
CA ALA A 355 -23.54 -1.72 13.88
C ALA A 355 -23.06 -3.17 13.67
N ALA A 356 -23.01 -3.64 12.42
CA ALA A 356 -22.49 -4.97 12.10
C ALA A 356 -20.98 -5.10 12.40
N GLU A 357 -20.18 -4.06 12.14
CA GLU A 357 -18.75 -4.04 12.52
C GLU A 357 -18.59 -4.13 14.05
N ILE A 358 -19.38 -3.37 14.80
CA ILE A 358 -19.38 -3.42 16.27
C ILE A 358 -19.82 -4.81 16.75
N GLU A 359 -20.87 -5.37 16.16
CA GLU A 359 -21.36 -6.71 16.50
C GLU A 359 -20.30 -7.80 16.25
N GLN A 360 -19.60 -7.75 15.12
CA GLN A 360 -18.51 -8.66 14.81
C GLN A 360 -17.37 -8.53 15.83
N LEU A 361 -17.00 -7.30 16.20
CA LEU A 361 -15.98 -7.05 17.21
C LEU A 361 -16.41 -7.60 18.57
N GLN A 362 -17.62 -7.27 19.02
CA GLN A 362 -18.16 -7.69 20.32
C GLN A 362 -18.31 -9.22 20.45
N ARG A 363 -18.53 -9.94 19.35
CA ARG A 363 -18.53 -11.41 19.32
C ARG A 363 -17.13 -12.02 19.45
N ASN A 364 -16.07 -11.25 19.25
CA ASN A 364 -14.71 -11.73 19.37
C ASN A 364 -14.19 -11.51 20.81
N PRO A 365 -14.01 -12.56 21.63
CA PRO A 365 -13.50 -12.42 22.99
C PRO A 365 -12.02 -11.99 23.03
N ASN A 366 -11.26 -12.18 21.95
CA ASN A 366 -9.86 -11.77 21.88
C ASN A 366 -9.68 -10.25 21.76
N ARG A 367 -10.77 -9.50 21.47
CA ARG A 367 -10.74 -8.02 21.48
C ARG A 367 -10.26 -7.45 22.83
N LEU A 368 -10.48 -8.22 23.91
CA LEU A 368 -10.12 -7.91 25.29
C LEU A 368 -8.74 -8.46 25.73
N LYS A 369 -7.99 -9.04 24.79
CA LYS A 369 -6.68 -9.67 25.05
C LYS A 369 -5.55 -9.06 24.22
N VAL A 370 -5.87 -8.56 23.03
CA VAL A 370 -4.89 -8.02 22.08
C VAL A 370 -5.27 -6.59 21.76
N SER A 371 -4.33 -5.66 21.97
CA SER A 371 -4.53 -4.27 21.61
C SER A 371 -4.50 -4.08 20.09
N LEU A 372 -5.01 -2.96 19.60
CA LEU A 372 -5.03 -2.69 18.18
C LEU A 372 -3.62 -2.40 17.62
N ALA A 373 -2.78 -1.75 18.42
CA ALA A 373 -1.36 -1.56 18.17
C ALA A 373 -0.60 -2.90 18.06
N GLU A 374 -0.79 -3.79 19.05
CA GLU A 374 -0.17 -5.12 19.02
C GLU A 374 -0.65 -5.92 17.81
N CYS A 375 -1.96 -5.85 17.50
CA CYS A 375 -2.56 -6.53 16.36
C CYS A 375 -1.89 -6.12 15.03
N SER A 376 -1.57 -4.83 14.88
CA SER A 376 -0.90 -4.26 13.70
C SER A 376 0.58 -4.65 13.65
N GLU A 377 1.32 -4.46 14.74
CA GLU A 377 2.77 -4.70 14.80
C GLU A 377 3.13 -6.18 14.56
N ARG A 378 2.22 -7.08 14.98
CA ARG A 378 2.40 -8.52 14.94
C ARG A 378 1.67 -9.21 13.78
N VAL A 379 1.26 -8.46 12.75
CA VAL A 379 0.59 -9.04 11.58
C VAL A 379 1.46 -10.08 10.87
N TRP A 380 2.78 -9.89 10.86
CA TRP A 380 3.72 -10.76 10.15
C TRP A 380 3.77 -12.18 10.73
N GLU A 381 3.39 -12.35 11.99
CA GLU A 381 3.19 -13.66 12.63
C GLU A 381 1.87 -14.33 12.20
N ALA A 382 0.88 -13.54 11.79
CA ALA A 382 -0.41 -14.01 11.34
C ALA A 382 -0.35 -14.27 9.84
N ARG A 383 -0.32 -15.54 9.45
CA ARG A 383 -0.18 -16.02 8.06
C ARG A 383 -1.31 -15.62 7.09
N ASN A 384 -2.13 -14.62 7.42
CA ASN A 384 -3.28 -14.15 6.65
C ASN A 384 -3.24 -12.65 6.32
N SER A 385 -2.28 -11.87 6.83
CA SER A 385 -2.22 -10.40 6.62
C SER A 385 -3.47 -9.63 7.10
N MET A 386 -4.26 -10.18 8.04
CA MET A 386 -5.50 -9.55 8.51
C MET A 386 -5.46 -9.12 9.99
N GLY A 387 -4.49 -9.63 10.75
CA GLY A 387 -4.30 -9.26 12.16
C GLY A 387 -3.83 -10.43 13.03
N TYR A 388 -3.47 -10.12 14.27
CA TYR A 388 -2.80 -11.03 15.19
C TYR A 388 -3.68 -11.46 16.38
N GLY A 389 -3.38 -12.64 16.94
CA GLY A 389 -4.04 -13.14 18.16
C GLY A 389 -5.56 -13.33 18.03
N GLY A 390 -6.04 -13.53 16.80
CA GLY A 390 -7.45 -13.67 16.47
C GLY A 390 -8.23 -12.36 16.44
N VAL A 391 -7.57 -11.20 16.58
CA VAL A 391 -8.16 -9.88 16.33
C VAL A 391 -7.86 -9.48 14.88
N ASN A 392 -8.84 -8.86 14.22
CA ASN A 392 -8.69 -8.32 12.88
C ASN A 392 -8.58 -6.79 12.99
N TYR A 393 -7.45 -6.21 12.55
CA TYR A 393 -7.24 -4.77 12.64
C TYR A 393 -8.07 -3.96 11.63
N TYR A 394 -8.64 -4.58 10.58
CA TYR A 394 -9.64 -3.94 9.72
C TYR A 394 -10.91 -3.66 10.51
N ASN A 395 -11.49 -4.70 11.14
CA ASN A 395 -12.73 -4.58 11.90
C ASN A 395 -12.56 -3.68 13.14
N LYS A 396 -11.57 -3.96 14.01
CA LYS A 396 -11.35 -3.12 15.20
C LYS A 396 -10.90 -1.71 14.83
N GLY A 397 -10.08 -1.55 13.78
CA GLY A 397 -9.65 -0.24 13.29
C GLY A 397 -10.78 0.57 12.65
N CYS A 398 -11.73 -0.06 11.97
CA CYS A 398 -12.93 0.61 11.45
C CYS A 398 -13.78 1.20 12.57
N VAL A 399 -14.02 0.41 13.62
CA VAL A 399 -14.74 0.85 14.82
C VAL A 399 -13.99 1.99 15.53
N VAL A 400 -12.66 1.88 15.68
CA VAL A 400 -11.85 2.96 16.27
C VAL A 400 -11.86 4.22 15.40
N GLY A 401 -11.83 4.11 14.08
CA GLY A 401 -11.97 5.24 13.15
C GLY A 401 -13.28 5.99 13.33
N LEU A 402 -14.40 5.25 13.46
CA LEU A 402 -15.71 5.82 13.81
C LEU A 402 -15.65 6.61 15.13
N LEU A 403 -15.09 6.01 16.19
CA LEU A 403 -15.03 6.65 17.51
C LEU A 403 -14.15 7.90 17.50
N LEU A 404 -13.02 7.86 16.78
CA LEU A 404 -12.12 9.01 16.62
C LEU A 404 -12.80 10.17 15.89
N ASP A 405 -13.57 9.90 14.81
CA ASP A 405 -14.29 10.96 14.08
C ASP A 405 -15.35 11.62 14.97
N LEU A 406 -16.21 10.81 15.59
CA LEU A 406 -17.30 11.32 16.41
C LEU A 406 -16.79 12.07 17.64
N LYS A 407 -15.76 11.56 18.33
CA LYS A 407 -15.16 12.25 19.48
C LYS A 407 -14.55 13.59 19.08
N LEU A 408 -13.81 13.63 17.97
CA LEU A 408 -13.18 14.87 17.49
C LEU A 408 -14.22 15.92 17.12
N ARG A 409 -15.32 15.51 16.47
CA ARG A 409 -16.44 16.40 16.19
C ARG A 409 -17.08 16.91 17.48
N ALA A 410 -17.36 16.05 18.44
CA ALA A 410 -18.00 16.45 19.70
C ALA A 410 -17.15 17.48 20.47
N ILE A 411 -15.87 17.18 20.73
CA ILE A 411 -15.00 18.05 21.55
C ILE A 411 -14.65 19.37 20.85
N THR A 412 -14.70 19.42 19.52
CA THR A 412 -14.41 20.65 18.76
C THR A 412 -15.67 21.43 18.39
N GLY A 413 -16.85 21.07 18.90
CA GLY A 413 -18.12 21.71 18.52
C GLY A 413 -18.37 21.61 17.01
N ASN A 414 -18.07 20.44 16.45
CA ASN A 414 -18.18 20.06 15.04
C ASN A 414 -17.34 20.91 14.07
N ARG A 415 -16.26 21.55 14.56
CA ARG A 415 -15.34 22.34 13.74
C ARG A 415 -14.26 21.49 13.06
N ARG A 416 -13.90 20.35 13.66
CA ARG A 416 -12.92 19.40 13.12
C ARG A 416 -13.52 18.00 13.05
N SER A 417 -13.03 17.22 12.08
CA SER A 417 -13.40 15.82 11.89
C SER A 417 -12.18 14.97 11.54
N LEU A 418 -12.37 13.66 11.45
CA LEU A 418 -11.36 12.76 10.92
C LEU A 418 -10.95 13.16 9.49
N ASP A 419 -11.84 13.79 8.72
CA ASP A 419 -11.50 14.30 7.38
C ASP A 419 -10.39 15.35 7.44
N ASP A 420 -10.37 16.18 8.50
CA ASP A 420 -9.28 17.14 8.73
C ASP A 420 -8.00 16.44 9.17
N LEU A 421 -8.08 15.34 9.93
CA LEU A 421 -6.91 14.52 10.27
C LEU A 421 -6.27 13.92 9.02
N MET A 422 -7.07 13.30 8.15
CA MET A 422 -6.56 12.71 6.90
C MET A 422 -5.88 13.75 6.01
N ARG A 423 -6.50 14.94 5.89
CA ARG A 423 -5.94 16.06 5.12
C ARG A 423 -4.66 16.60 5.75
N LEU A 424 -4.61 16.73 7.09
CA LEU A 424 -3.42 17.19 7.81
C LEU A 424 -2.25 16.20 7.68
N LEU A 425 -2.51 14.90 7.79
CA LEU A 425 -1.48 13.87 7.60
C LEU A 425 -0.96 13.86 6.17
N MET A 426 -1.85 13.99 5.17
CA MET A 426 -1.46 14.13 3.77
C MET A 426 -0.59 15.37 3.53
N GLU A 427 -0.97 16.53 4.09
CA GLU A 427 -0.20 17.77 3.96
C GLU A 427 1.20 17.63 4.61
N ARG A 428 1.26 17.07 5.82
CA ARG A 428 2.49 17.00 6.62
C ARG A 428 3.44 15.92 6.13
N TYR A 429 2.91 14.76 5.73
CA TYR A 429 3.68 13.53 5.49
C TYR A 429 3.46 12.90 4.11
N GLY A 430 2.68 13.53 3.22
CA GLY A 430 2.46 13.04 1.86
C GLY A 430 3.75 12.90 1.06
N TYR A 431 3.83 11.84 0.26
CA TYR A 431 4.91 11.53 -0.67
C TYR A 431 5.28 12.77 -1.52
N PRO A 432 6.57 13.06 -1.75
CA PRO A 432 7.74 12.19 -1.53
C PRO A 432 8.37 12.27 -0.12
N LYS A 433 7.65 12.77 0.89
CA LYS A 433 8.15 12.79 2.28
C LYS A 433 8.23 11.36 2.87
N LEU A 434 9.06 11.19 3.90
CA LEU A 434 9.33 9.92 4.59
C LEU A 434 8.14 9.27 5.31
N GLY A 435 6.93 9.82 5.25
CA GLY A 435 5.79 9.33 6.05
C GLY A 435 5.78 9.83 7.51
N TYR A 436 4.79 9.37 8.29
CA TYR A 436 4.59 9.79 9.68
C TYR A 436 5.30 8.87 10.69
N PRO A 437 5.84 9.40 11.80
CA PRO A 437 6.38 8.58 12.88
C PRO A 437 5.26 7.82 13.60
N GLU A 438 5.60 6.80 14.40
CA GLU A 438 4.62 5.97 15.13
C GLU A 438 3.59 6.78 15.94
N ASP A 439 4.02 7.89 16.56
CA ASP A 439 3.14 8.78 17.34
C ASP A 439 2.49 9.91 16.51
N GLY A 440 2.71 9.92 15.20
CA GLY A 440 2.31 10.99 14.29
C GLY A 440 0.79 11.18 14.21
N ILE A 441 0.02 10.08 14.29
CA ILE A 441 -1.45 10.10 14.31
C ILE A 441 -1.95 10.77 15.58
N LEU A 442 -1.46 10.33 16.75
CA LEU A 442 -1.84 10.90 18.06
C LEU A 442 -1.49 12.39 18.15
N LYS A 443 -0.30 12.79 17.71
CA LYS A 443 0.12 14.20 17.69
C LYS A 443 -0.82 15.05 16.84
N ALA A 444 -1.10 14.62 15.61
CA ALA A 444 -2.00 15.33 14.71
C ALA A 444 -3.45 15.36 15.23
N TYR A 445 -3.91 14.28 15.87
CA TYR A 445 -5.23 14.22 16.47
C TYR A 445 -5.37 15.18 17.66
N SER A 446 -4.38 15.20 18.57
CA SER A 446 -4.34 16.12 19.73
C SER A 446 -4.26 17.58 19.29
N GLU A 447 -3.49 17.88 18.24
CA GLU A 447 -3.42 19.20 17.62
C GLU A 447 -4.78 19.67 17.11
N LEU A 448 -5.52 18.81 16.40
CA LEU A 448 -6.86 19.14 15.90
C LEU A 448 -7.89 19.25 17.02
N ALA A 449 -7.77 18.41 18.06
CA ALA A 449 -8.61 18.47 19.25
C ALA A 449 -8.38 19.76 20.06
N GLY A 450 -7.19 20.34 20.00
CA GLY A 450 -6.79 21.49 20.81
C GLY A 450 -6.50 21.13 22.28
N GLN A 451 -6.35 19.84 22.58
CA GLN A 451 -6.04 19.31 23.91
C GLN A 451 -5.31 17.96 23.78
N ASP A 452 -4.65 17.53 24.85
CA ASP A 452 -3.98 16.22 24.88
C ASP A 452 -5.00 15.08 24.84
N MET A 453 -4.90 14.23 23.81
CA MET A 453 -5.78 13.08 23.60
C MET A 453 -5.09 11.74 23.91
N SER A 454 -3.90 11.76 24.53
CA SER A 454 -3.09 10.56 24.78
C SER A 454 -3.83 9.48 25.56
N ALA A 455 -4.56 9.85 26.63
CA ALA A 455 -5.31 8.88 27.44
C ALA A 455 -6.45 8.20 26.64
N PHE A 456 -7.18 8.98 25.85
CA PHE A 456 -8.25 8.46 24.99
C PHE A 456 -7.68 7.54 23.90
N TYR A 457 -6.61 7.99 23.22
CA TYR A 457 -5.94 7.20 22.18
C TYR A 457 -5.35 5.89 22.73
N ALA A 458 -4.68 5.94 23.89
CA ALA A 458 -4.14 4.75 24.54
C ALA A 458 -5.24 3.72 24.83
N ARG A 459 -6.40 4.17 25.33
CA ARG A 459 -7.56 3.29 25.55
C ARG A 459 -8.05 2.62 24.26
N LEU A 460 -8.13 3.36 23.15
CA LEU A 460 -8.61 2.82 21.87
C LEU A 460 -7.59 1.90 21.16
N VAL A 461 -6.31 2.26 21.20
CA VAL A 461 -5.29 1.72 20.30
C VAL A 461 -4.29 0.84 21.03
N GLU A 462 -3.78 1.29 22.18
CA GLU A 462 -2.67 0.66 22.89
C GLU A 462 -3.13 -0.34 23.95
N SER A 463 -4.37 -0.21 24.41
CA SER A 463 -5.00 -1.11 25.38
C SER A 463 -5.88 -2.17 24.71
N ALA A 464 -6.18 -3.22 25.46
CA ALA A 464 -7.22 -4.19 25.13
C ALA A 464 -8.50 -3.97 25.98
N GLU A 465 -8.68 -2.78 26.57
CA GLU A 465 -9.91 -2.45 27.30
C GLU A 465 -11.10 -2.37 26.34
N GLU A 466 -12.32 -2.44 26.91
CA GLU A 466 -13.54 -2.27 26.13
C GLU A 466 -13.66 -0.83 25.61
N LEU A 467 -14.08 -0.71 24.35
CA LEU A 467 -14.17 0.59 23.67
C LEU A 467 -15.29 1.45 24.29
N PRO A 468 -15.11 2.78 24.37
CA PRO A 468 -16.07 3.71 24.99
C PRO A 468 -17.28 4.02 24.11
N TYR A 469 -18.01 3.00 23.63
CA TYR A 469 -19.13 3.18 22.69
C TYR A 469 -20.18 4.15 23.21
N GLN A 470 -20.71 3.90 24.42
CA GLN A 470 -21.81 4.67 24.98
C GLN A 470 -21.43 6.15 25.19
N GLU A 471 -20.22 6.40 25.70
CA GLU A 471 -19.70 7.75 25.91
C GLU A 471 -19.65 8.53 24.58
N VAL A 472 -18.98 7.98 23.57
CA VAL A 472 -18.76 8.67 22.30
C VAL A 472 -20.06 8.81 21.49
N PHE A 473 -20.92 7.80 21.48
CA PHE A 473 -22.19 7.86 20.75
C PHE A 473 -23.17 8.83 21.39
N ALA A 474 -23.26 8.88 22.73
CA ALA A 474 -24.09 9.86 23.42
C ALA A 474 -23.66 11.30 23.09
N GLU A 475 -22.36 11.60 23.05
CA GLU A 475 -21.85 12.92 22.63
C GLU A 475 -22.26 13.29 21.19
N ALA A 476 -22.38 12.30 20.31
CA ALA A 476 -22.75 12.49 18.91
C ALA A 476 -24.27 12.47 18.63
N GLY A 477 -25.11 12.17 19.62
CA GLY A 477 -26.56 12.00 19.42
C GLY A 477 -26.92 10.65 18.79
N LEU A 478 -26.12 9.62 19.05
CA LEU A 478 -26.35 8.25 18.65
C LEU A 478 -26.56 7.37 19.89
N GLU A 479 -27.26 6.27 19.70
CA GLU A 479 -27.44 5.21 20.68
C GLU A 479 -27.07 3.88 20.06
N LEU A 480 -26.30 3.08 20.81
CA LEU A 480 -26.02 1.69 20.49
C LEU A 480 -26.87 0.81 21.41
N THR A 481 -27.89 0.16 20.86
CA THR A 481 -28.71 -0.80 21.60
C THR A 481 -28.39 -2.22 21.20
N GLN A 482 -28.77 -3.15 22.08
CA GLN A 482 -28.70 -4.57 21.82
C GLN A 482 -30.11 -5.18 21.91
N GLU A 483 -30.59 -5.73 20.80
CA GLU A 483 -31.89 -6.39 20.72
C GLU A 483 -31.69 -7.83 20.25
N GLN A 484 -32.15 -8.82 21.04
CA GLN A 484 -32.02 -10.25 20.71
C GLN A 484 -30.59 -10.67 20.33
N GLY A 485 -29.58 -10.10 20.99
CA GLY A 485 -28.17 -10.39 20.73
C GLY A 485 -27.59 -9.75 19.46
N ARG A 486 -28.33 -8.83 18.81
CA ARG A 486 -27.85 -8.01 17.68
C ARG A 486 -27.68 -6.57 18.09
N TYR A 487 -26.65 -5.91 17.56
CA TYR A 487 -26.40 -4.50 17.81
C TYR A 487 -27.15 -3.63 16.79
N ARG A 488 -27.68 -2.50 17.25
CA ARG A 488 -28.27 -1.46 16.40
C ARG A 488 -27.71 -0.12 16.79
N LEU A 489 -27.37 0.68 15.78
CA LEU A 489 -26.93 2.06 15.92
C LEU A 489 -28.01 2.96 15.31
N HIS A 490 -28.56 3.87 16.09
CA HIS A 490 -29.60 4.81 15.64
C HIS A 490 -29.39 6.19 16.25
N ARG A 491 -30.05 7.20 15.70
CA ARG A 491 -30.10 8.53 16.31
C ARG A 491 -30.87 8.47 17.61
N THR A 492 -30.41 9.20 18.62
CA THR A 492 -31.20 9.43 19.84
C THR A 492 -32.56 10.02 19.48
N ALA A 493 -33.61 9.71 20.25
CA ALA A 493 -34.96 10.23 19.97
C ALA A 493 -35.06 11.77 20.06
N ASN A 494 -34.26 12.39 20.94
CA ASN A 494 -34.27 13.82 21.19
C ASN A 494 -32.84 14.41 21.12
N PRO A 495 -32.23 14.49 19.93
CA PRO A 495 -30.89 15.05 19.81
C PRO A 495 -30.92 16.56 20.10
N THR A 496 -29.93 17.04 20.83
CA THR A 496 -29.68 18.48 20.99
C THR A 496 -29.39 19.13 19.63
N PRO A 497 -29.57 20.46 19.48
CA PRO A 497 -29.22 21.15 18.24
C PRO A 497 -27.76 20.92 17.78
N ALA A 498 -26.83 20.82 18.72
CA ALA A 498 -25.43 20.53 18.43
C ALA A 498 -25.21 19.11 17.88
N GLN A 499 -25.85 18.11 18.47
CA GLN A 499 -25.82 16.73 17.97
C GLN A 499 -26.47 16.62 16.59
N GLN A 500 -27.60 17.29 16.38
CA GLN A 500 -28.27 17.32 15.08
C GLN A 500 -27.37 17.93 14.00
N GLN A 501 -26.67 19.02 14.31
CA GLN A 501 -25.71 19.64 13.40
C GLN A 501 -24.52 18.72 13.10
N LEU A 502 -23.99 18.05 14.13
CA LEU A 502 -22.91 17.07 14.00
C LEU A 502 -23.31 15.95 13.04
N LEU A 503 -24.41 15.26 13.31
CA LEU A 503 -24.92 14.14 12.50
C LEU A 503 -25.19 14.57 11.06
N ASN A 504 -25.84 15.73 10.86
CA ASN A 504 -26.10 16.26 9.54
C ASN A 504 -24.80 16.51 8.77
N SER A 505 -23.77 17.09 9.41
CA SER A 505 -22.48 17.34 8.76
C SER A 505 -21.68 16.06 8.49
N TRP A 506 -21.80 15.07 9.36
CA TRP A 506 -21.09 13.81 9.27
C TRP A 506 -21.58 13.02 8.05
N LEU A 507 -22.89 12.96 7.87
CA LEU A 507 -23.59 12.18 6.85
C LEU A 507 -23.86 12.95 5.54
N ALA A 508 -23.64 14.26 5.53
CA ALA A 508 -23.93 15.10 4.37
C ALA A 508 -23.14 14.67 3.12
N SER A 509 -23.84 14.64 1.99
CA SER A 509 -23.19 14.58 0.69
C SER A 509 -22.30 15.81 0.50
N LEU A 510 -21.11 15.58 -0.05
CA LEU A 510 -20.16 16.65 -0.32
C LEU A 510 -20.54 17.37 -1.63
N PRO A 511 -20.47 18.71 -1.68
CA PRO A 511 -20.86 19.46 -2.87
C PRO A 511 -19.97 19.11 -4.06
N SER A 512 -20.57 19.07 -5.25
CA SER A 512 -19.83 18.95 -6.51
C SER A 512 -18.97 20.19 -6.78
N ALA A 513 -17.94 20.03 -7.63
CA ALA A 513 -16.76 20.89 -7.82
C ALA A 513 -16.94 22.43 -7.85
N GLY A 514 -18.15 22.97 -8.07
CA GLY A 514 -18.41 24.41 -8.11
C GLY A 514 -18.08 25.19 -6.82
N ALA A 515 -17.93 24.51 -5.68
CA ALA A 515 -17.67 25.16 -4.39
C ALA A 515 -16.19 25.18 -3.94
N LEU A 516 -15.29 24.42 -4.58
CA LEU A 516 -13.91 24.21 -4.10
C LEU A 516 -12.90 25.26 -4.58
N ASN A 517 -13.26 26.16 -5.50
CA ASN A 517 -12.37 27.21 -6.04
C ASN A 517 -12.34 28.52 -5.23
N ARG A 518 -12.90 28.57 -4.02
CA ARG A 518 -12.68 29.72 -3.12
C ARG A 518 -11.53 29.39 -2.17
N PRO A 519 -10.36 30.07 -2.28
CA PRO A 519 -9.37 29.99 -1.22
C PRO A 519 -10.03 30.43 0.09
N THR A 520 -10.10 29.52 1.05
CA THR A 520 -10.57 29.84 2.40
C THR A 520 -9.61 30.87 2.98
N ARG A 521 -10.14 31.91 3.64
CA ARG A 521 -9.37 33.01 4.26
C ARG A 521 -8.24 32.54 5.21
N LEU A 522 -8.24 31.27 5.61
CA LEU A 522 -7.20 30.64 6.41
C LEU A 522 -5.88 30.44 5.63
N ALA A 523 -5.93 30.21 4.32
CA ALA A 523 -4.73 30.08 3.47
C ALA A 523 -4.03 31.43 3.22
N ALA A 524 -4.78 32.54 3.25
CA ALA A 524 -4.26 33.89 2.98
C ALA A 524 -3.51 34.52 4.17
N ARG A 525 -3.60 33.95 5.37
CA ARG A 525 -2.87 34.44 6.56
C ARG A 525 -1.53 33.74 6.82
N LEU A 526 -1.23 32.66 6.10
CA LEU A 526 0.02 31.90 6.21
C LEU A 526 0.97 32.13 5.01
N SER A 527 0.62 33.01 4.07
CA SER A 527 1.35 33.19 2.80
C SER A 527 1.84 34.63 2.55
N LEU A 528 2.01 35.43 3.60
CA LEU A 528 2.64 36.75 3.49
C LEU A 528 3.77 36.90 4.51
N GLN A 529 4.95 36.37 4.17
CA GLN A 529 6.22 37.02 4.50
C GLN A 529 7.18 36.87 3.31
N PRO A 530 7.75 37.98 2.79
CA PRO A 530 8.69 37.93 1.68
C PRO A 530 10.08 37.50 2.15
N GLU A 531 10.76 36.74 1.29
CA GLU A 531 12.15 36.34 1.40
C GLU A 531 13.06 37.57 1.57
N HIS A 532 13.82 37.61 2.66
CA HIS A 532 15.00 38.47 2.77
C HIS A 532 16.20 37.63 3.21
N GLU A 533 17.18 37.60 2.32
CA GLU A 533 18.53 37.07 2.52
C GLU A 533 19.16 37.63 3.80
N GLN A 534 19.69 36.77 4.68
CA GLN A 534 20.73 37.17 5.62
C GLN A 534 21.87 36.13 5.65
N GLN A 535 23.03 36.62 5.23
CA GLN A 535 24.34 36.01 5.34
C GLN A 535 24.69 35.71 6.79
N ALA A 536 25.00 34.46 7.11
CA ALA A 536 25.59 34.08 8.40
C ALA A 536 27.12 34.26 8.36
N GLN A 537 27.59 35.32 9.03
CA GLN A 537 29.00 35.49 9.39
C GLN A 537 29.36 34.57 10.57
N CYS A 538 30.39 33.76 10.36
CA CYS A 538 30.99 32.90 11.37
C CYS A 538 31.79 33.74 12.40
N LYS A 539 31.45 33.65 13.70
CA LYS A 539 32.26 34.17 14.81
C LYS A 539 32.63 33.04 15.77
N GLN A 540 33.93 32.91 16.03
CA GLN A 540 34.56 31.96 16.95
C GLN A 540 34.13 32.20 18.42
N PRO A 541 34.10 31.17 19.29
CA PRO A 541 33.88 31.36 20.71
C PRO A 541 35.18 31.69 21.47
N ALA A 542 35.10 32.68 22.35
CA ALA A 542 36.15 33.11 23.27
C ALA A 542 36.23 32.22 24.52
N ARG A 543 37.46 32.10 25.06
CA ARG A 543 37.84 31.35 26.28
C ARG A 543 37.18 31.92 27.55
N PRO A 544 36.89 31.10 28.58
CA PRO A 544 36.61 31.60 29.91
C PRO A 544 37.88 31.70 30.78
N GLN A 545 37.98 32.83 31.50
CA GLN A 545 38.98 33.10 32.54
C GLN A 545 38.68 32.31 33.82
N ARG A 546 39.78 31.91 34.49
CA ARG A 546 39.80 31.35 35.84
C ARG A 546 39.38 32.39 36.87
N ASN A 547 38.70 31.94 37.93
CA ASN A 547 39.05 32.34 39.29
C ASN A 547 38.85 31.18 40.27
N ARG A 548 39.77 31.13 41.24
CA ARG A 548 39.99 30.10 42.26
C ARG A 548 39.20 30.45 43.52
N GLU A 549 38.77 29.43 44.26
CA GLU A 549 38.81 29.28 45.73
C GLU A 549 38.29 27.86 46.05
N ALA A 550 39.15 26.91 46.40
CA ALA A 550 39.61 26.55 47.76
C ALA A 550 38.60 25.69 48.54
N GLY A 551 38.97 24.42 48.83
CA GLY A 551 38.30 23.61 49.86
C GLY A 551 38.31 22.10 49.68
N GLN A 552 39.38 21.44 50.14
CA GLN A 552 39.44 20.09 50.79
C GLN A 552 38.75 18.89 50.09
N ALA A 553 39.49 17.98 49.43
CA ALA A 553 40.23 16.83 50.00
C ALA A 553 39.35 15.71 50.61
N ARG A 554 39.25 14.57 49.91
CA ARG A 554 39.64 13.23 50.42
C ARG A 554 39.67 12.18 49.30
N GLN A 555 40.82 11.51 49.21
CA GLN A 555 41.09 10.27 48.47
C GLN A 555 40.34 9.08 49.08
N VAL A 556 39.95 8.10 48.24
CA VAL A 556 40.30 6.65 48.23
C VAL A 556 39.70 6.13 46.90
N GLY A 557 40.33 5.38 45.99
CA GLY A 557 41.51 4.53 46.04
C GLY A 557 41.14 3.08 45.71
N ILE A 558 41.25 2.71 44.42
CA ILE A 558 41.66 1.38 43.90
C ILE A 558 40.64 0.22 44.09
N GLY A 559 40.21 -0.46 43.02
CA GLY A 559 40.94 -1.62 42.52
C GLY A 559 40.23 -2.41 41.41
N ARG A 560 41.05 -2.90 40.49
CA ARG A 560 40.77 -3.80 39.35
C ARG A 560 40.80 -5.27 39.79
N ASP A 561 40.10 -6.14 39.07
CA ASP A 561 40.59 -7.38 38.40
C ASP A 561 39.36 -8.19 37.91
N ARG A 562 39.21 -8.68 36.67
CA ARG A 562 39.99 -9.56 35.75
C ARG A 562 40.03 -11.06 36.14
N GLY A 563 39.57 -11.88 35.19
CA GLY A 563 39.86 -13.32 35.03
C GLY A 563 38.82 -14.25 35.68
N GLY A 564 38.36 -15.36 35.11
CA GLY A 564 38.72 -16.07 33.88
C GLY A 564 38.40 -17.57 34.04
N GLN A 565 37.85 -18.17 32.99
CA GLN A 565 38.03 -19.57 32.53
C GLN A 565 37.42 -20.80 33.25
N ARG A 566 36.77 -21.60 32.38
CA ARG A 566 36.91 -23.06 32.10
C ARG A 566 35.87 -24.08 32.64
N GLN A 567 35.25 -24.70 31.62
CA GLN A 567 34.73 -26.07 31.43
C GLN A 567 35.23 -27.19 32.35
N ARG A 568 34.36 -28.18 32.65
CA ARG A 568 34.45 -29.57 32.14
C ARG A 568 33.26 -30.47 32.54
N HIS A 569 33.08 -31.50 31.70
CA HIS A 569 32.09 -32.58 31.63
C HIS A 569 31.78 -33.39 32.90
N HIS A 570 30.56 -33.98 32.93
CA HIS A 570 30.34 -35.36 33.37
C HIS A 570 29.09 -36.00 32.73
N HIS A 571 29.24 -37.25 32.30
CA HIS A 571 28.19 -38.23 31.98
C HIS A 571 28.55 -39.49 32.79
N PRO A 572 27.58 -40.31 33.26
CA PRO A 572 27.26 -41.52 32.48
C PRO A 572 25.85 -42.16 32.65
N ARG A 573 25.46 -42.89 31.57
CA ARG A 573 24.84 -44.25 31.48
C ARG A 573 23.35 -44.57 31.76
N LYS A 574 22.77 -45.22 30.72
CA LYS A 574 21.83 -46.37 30.61
C LYS A 574 20.43 -46.23 31.27
N GLY A 575 19.29 -46.55 30.67
CA GLY A 575 18.91 -47.12 29.37
C GLY A 575 17.65 -47.97 29.58
N GLU A 576 16.55 -47.70 28.87
CA GLU A 576 15.45 -48.67 28.65
C GLU A 576 14.45 -48.14 27.59
N ARG A 577 14.00 -49.05 26.72
CA ARG A 577 13.02 -48.84 25.63
C ARG A 577 11.60 -49.03 26.16
N ILE A 578 10.67 -48.12 25.85
CA ILE A 578 9.22 -48.40 25.71
C ILE A 578 8.64 -47.49 24.60
N GLU A 579 7.76 -48.06 23.76
CA GLU A 579 7.08 -47.47 22.60
C GLU A 579 6.17 -46.26 22.89
N PRO A 580 5.85 -45.40 21.90
CA PRO A 580 4.98 -44.24 22.11
C PRO A 580 3.50 -44.54 21.81
N GLY A 581 2.69 -44.57 22.86
CA GLY A 581 1.24 -44.41 22.77
C GLY A 581 0.81 -43.05 23.35
N GLY A 582 -0.05 -42.30 22.64
CA GLY A 582 -0.81 -41.22 23.28
C GLY A 582 -0.98 -39.92 22.50
N LYS A 583 -2.03 -39.89 21.66
CA LYS A 583 -3.02 -38.80 21.53
C LYS A 583 -2.51 -37.36 21.32
N ARG A 584 -2.42 -36.95 20.06
CA ARG A 584 -2.61 -35.54 19.65
C ARG A 584 -4.10 -35.22 19.62
N HIS A 585 -4.53 -34.26 20.41
CA HIS A 585 -5.82 -33.58 20.23
C HIS A 585 -5.68 -32.59 19.06
N LEU A 586 -6.27 -32.91 17.91
CA LEU A 586 -6.58 -31.94 16.86
C LEU A 586 -7.96 -31.35 17.15
N LEU A 587 -8.01 -30.04 17.36
CA LEU A 587 -9.22 -29.25 17.27
C LEU A 587 -9.52 -29.00 15.78
N THR A 588 -10.48 -29.76 15.26
CA THR A 588 -11.05 -29.60 13.92
C THR A 588 -12.06 -28.45 13.94
N LEU A 589 -11.85 -27.41 13.11
CA LEU A 589 -12.87 -26.42 12.79
C LEU A 589 -13.50 -26.76 11.43
N CYS A 590 -14.83 -26.88 11.43
CA CYS A 590 -15.68 -27.30 10.33
C CYS A 590 -15.55 -26.43 9.07
N PHE A 591 -15.19 -27.06 7.95
CA PHE A 591 -15.56 -26.59 6.62
C PHE A 591 -16.76 -27.41 6.13
N ARG A 592 -17.88 -26.75 5.81
CA ARG A 592 -18.99 -27.36 5.07
C ARG A 592 -18.52 -27.66 3.64
N ARG A 593 -18.35 -28.95 3.35
CA ARG A 593 -18.17 -29.49 2.00
C ARG A 593 -19.56 -29.81 1.44
N VAL A 594 -19.91 -29.21 0.30
CA VAL A 594 -21.05 -29.65 -0.50
C VAL A 594 -20.54 -30.79 -1.38
N GLU A 595 -20.98 -32.01 -1.11
CA GLU A 595 -20.71 -33.19 -1.95
C GLU A 595 -21.67 -33.19 -3.16
N ILE A 596 -21.11 -33.13 -4.36
CA ILE A 596 -21.78 -33.54 -5.59
C ILE A 596 -21.31 -34.96 -5.88
N ARG A 597 -22.25 -35.91 -5.82
CA ARG A 597 -22.05 -37.31 -6.24
C ARG A 597 -21.81 -37.34 -7.76
N THR A 598 -20.66 -37.88 -8.17
CA THR A 598 -20.41 -38.33 -9.53
C THR A 598 -20.50 -39.86 -9.57
N GLU A 599 -21.49 -40.40 -10.27
CA GLU A 599 -21.49 -41.80 -10.70
C GLU A 599 -20.78 -41.92 -12.06
N ARG A 600 -19.93 -42.95 -12.18
CA ARG A 600 -19.21 -43.32 -13.40
C ARG A 600 -20.10 -44.22 -14.26
N GLY A 601 -20.05 -44.02 -15.58
CA GLY A 601 -20.58 -44.97 -16.56
C GLY A 601 -20.06 -44.64 -17.96
N CYS A 602 -19.04 -45.38 -18.38
CA CYS A 602 -18.35 -45.27 -19.67
C CYS A 602 -19.17 -45.97 -20.78
N GLN A 603 -19.32 -45.36 -21.96
CA GLN A 603 -18.99 -45.96 -23.28
C GLN A 603 -19.56 -45.15 -24.48
N ARG A 604 -18.63 -44.72 -25.34
CA ARG A 604 -18.57 -44.79 -26.81
C ARG A 604 -19.76 -44.33 -27.70
N THR A 605 -19.35 -43.45 -28.64
CA THR A 605 -19.63 -43.39 -30.10
C THR A 605 -20.88 -42.70 -30.68
N CYS A 606 -20.57 -41.87 -31.68
CA CYS A 606 -21.34 -41.43 -32.86
C CYS A 606 -22.33 -40.25 -32.76
N GLN A 607 -21.92 -39.13 -33.36
CA GLN A 607 -22.76 -38.13 -34.07
C GLN A 607 -23.52 -38.77 -35.26
N PRO A 608 -24.35 -38.04 -36.03
CA PRO A 608 -25.30 -36.95 -35.70
C PRO A 608 -26.68 -37.17 -36.42
N ALA A 609 -27.75 -36.44 -36.04
CA ALA A 609 -28.75 -35.93 -37.00
C ALA A 609 -29.91 -35.17 -36.34
N CYS A 610 -30.23 -34.03 -36.96
CA CYS A 610 -31.56 -33.45 -37.21
C CYS A 610 -32.78 -33.99 -36.42
N CYS A 611 -33.48 -33.09 -35.73
CA CYS A 611 -34.71 -32.51 -36.30
C CYS A 611 -35.26 -31.37 -35.41
N ARG A 612 -35.85 -30.41 -36.12
CA ARG A 612 -36.46 -29.17 -35.64
C ARG A 612 -37.96 -29.44 -35.30
N PRO A 613 -38.78 -28.43 -34.95
CA PRO A 613 -39.51 -28.33 -33.68
C PRO A 613 -41.02 -28.52 -33.82
N LEU A 614 -41.76 -28.58 -32.71
CA LEU A 614 -43.17 -28.15 -32.55
C LEU A 614 -43.40 -27.96 -31.04
N ARG A 615 -43.81 -26.77 -30.56
CA ARG A 615 -45.21 -26.40 -30.27
C ARG A 615 -45.89 -27.47 -29.39
N GLU A 616 -46.51 -27.17 -28.26
CA GLU A 616 -47.32 -26.03 -27.90
C GLU A 616 -47.70 -26.14 -26.40
N GLN A 617 -47.95 -24.98 -25.80
CA GLN A 617 -49.01 -24.70 -24.82
C GLN A 617 -49.05 -25.38 -23.44
N ARG A 618 -49.08 -24.46 -22.45
CA ARG A 618 -49.98 -24.41 -21.27
C ARG A 618 -49.72 -25.48 -20.21
N ALA A 619 -50.03 -25.27 -18.94
CA ALA A 619 -50.22 -24.13 -18.06
C ALA A 619 -50.39 -24.79 -16.67
N GLN A 620 -49.98 -24.10 -15.61
CA GLN A 620 -50.38 -24.35 -14.22
C GLN A 620 -49.94 -25.68 -13.57
N GLN A 621 -48.86 -25.63 -12.79
CA GLN A 621 -48.94 -25.52 -11.32
C GLN A 621 -47.62 -24.99 -10.76
#